data_AF-A0A962IUJ4-F1
#
_entry.id   AF-A0A962IUJ4-F1
#
_cell.length_a   1.000
_cell.length_b   1.000
_cell.length_c   1.000
_cell.angle_alpha   90.00
_cell.angle_beta   90.00
_cell.angle_gamma   90.00
#
_symmetry.space_group_name_H-M   'P 1'
#
loop_
_entity.id
_entity.type
_entity.pdbx_description
1 polymer ?
#
loop_
_entity_poly.entity_id
_entity_poly.type
_entity_poly.pdbx_seq_one_letter_code
_entity_poly.pdbx_strand_id
1 'polypeptide(L)'
;EPALTHRVAIQFSGGPVLNPYYDWVPATGATSGIVTREIVTTETCNSCHDPLALHGGGRVETQLCVVCHNADSSEPNALASIDFKVMIHKIHRGKDLPSVIAGTPYQIYGFRDSLHDYSELGYPRDIRNCSWCHAGTATASLPGSTANLTSQGDSWAEVPTMEACGACHDDLDFALHQGGQTDNSGCQSCHNPGGVAGSISAAHYPEALAESGDFSLQILSLSNTAPGETPVIRFSLTSPNAASAPVDVKGPVINRLRAALAWSTSDYTNHDSGSASYSRTDAPTLATDNGDGSWNLTAAAPVPATATGSGMLIFEGRFNGDAELIPLVTEPMYFPITDATAVPRRQVVSQQKCNNCHGQLAAHGGNRTNTEAGCQGCHNPRLASSDKKPLDFKYMIHGIHAAAYRDTPYSVGNNIFDTTTVHFPGNLSNCTSCHEGNSWQLPLAAGVLASTWDSGADEAVYSDDVMVSAASSVCSSCHDSALARTHMEQNGGDFIATETSANSESCSICHGPGRTADIGVIHGLSD
;
A
#
# COMPACT_ATOMS: atom_id res chain seq x y z
N GLU A 1 16.25 -39.62 15.53
CA GLU A 1 16.01 -40.54 14.40
C GLU A 1 17.00 -40.22 13.28
N PRO A 2 18.14 -40.94 13.17
CA PRO A 2 19.25 -40.49 12.30
C PRO A 2 18.95 -40.55 10.80
N ALA A 3 17.85 -41.19 10.39
CA ALA A 3 17.40 -41.26 9.00
C ALA A 3 16.59 -40.03 8.55
N LEU A 4 16.16 -39.17 9.48
CA LEU A 4 15.43 -37.94 9.14
C LEU A 4 16.39 -36.78 8.88
N THR A 5 15.95 -35.81 8.08
CA THR A 5 16.66 -34.54 7.90
C THR A 5 16.71 -33.78 9.23
N HIS A 6 17.89 -33.28 9.58
CA HIS A 6 18.14 -32.42 10.72
C HIS A 6 18.58 -31.05 10.22
N ARG A 7 18.25 -30.00 10.99
CA ARG A 7 18.71 -28.62 10.78
C ARG A 7 19.56 -28.17 11.96
N VAL A 8 20.66 -27.50 11.66
CA VAL A 8 21.37 -26.65 12.62
C VAL A 8 21.34 -25.23 12.11
N ALA A 9 21.10 -24.27 13.01
CA ALA A 9 21.12 -22.85 12.69
C ALA A 9 21.97 -22.13 13.75
N ILE A 10 22.72 -21.11 13.33
CA ILE A 10 23.64 -20.37 14.19
C ILE A 10 23.22 -18.91 14.21
N GLN A 11 23.13 -18.29 15.38
CA GLN A 11 22.88 -16.86 15.51
C GLN A 11 24.20 -16.10 15.67
N PHE A 12 24.50 -15.15 14.78
CA PHE A 12 25.60 -14.19 14.94
C PHE A 12 25.06 -12.85 15.44
N SER A 13 25.70 -12.28 16.47
CA SER A 13 25.40 -10.94 16.99
C SER A 13 26.69 -10.18 17.34
N GLY A 14 26.66 -8.84 17.26
CA GLY A 14 27.83 -7.96 17.51
C GLY A 14 28.65 -7.59 16.27
N GLY A 15 28.15 -7.92 15.07
CA GLY A 15 28.65 -7.55 13.74
C GLY A 15 27.47 -7.47 12.76
N PRO A 16 27.62 -7.77 11.45
CA PRO A 16 26.46 -8.01 10.61
C PRO A 16 25.58 -9.09 11.27
N VAL A 17 24.27 -8.88 11.28
CA VAL A 17 23.32 -9.85 11.80
C VAL A 17 23.01 -10.86 10.69
N LEU A 18 23.33 -12.13 10.94
CA LEU A 18 23.00 -13.25 10.05
C LEU A 18 22.73 -14.51 10.86
N ASN A 19 21.86 -15.38 10.35
CA ASN A 19 21.53 -16.68 10.92
C ASN A 19 21.64 -17.81 9.88
N PRO A 20 22.87 -18.20 9.51
CA PRO A 20 23.06 -19.29 8.57
C PRO A 20 22.56 -20.61 9.16
N TYR A 21 22.06 -21.47 8.28
CA TYR A 21 21.55 -22.78 8.62
C TYR A 21 22.15 -23.86 7.72
N TYR A 22 22.03 -25.12 8.15
CA TYR A 22 22.53 -26.28 7.42
C TYR A 22 21.62 -27.47 7.66
N ASP A 23 21.17 -28.09 6.57
CA ASP A 23 20.31 -29.28 6.56
C ASP A 23 21.08 -30.51 6.09
N TRP A 24 20.92 -31.62 6.82
CA TRP A 24 21.54 -32.89 6.44
C TRP A 24 20.80 -34.09 7.03
N VAL A 25 21.00 -35.28 6.45
CA VAL A 25 20.58 -36.55 7.05
C VAL A 25 21.76 -37.19 7.81
N PRO A 26 21.72 -37.31 9.15
CA PRO A 26 22.85 -37.81 9.94
C PRO A 26 23.36 -39.19 9.54
N ALA A 27 22.46 -40.11 9.15
CA ALA A 27 22.83 -41.48 8.80
C ALA A 27 23.63 -41.59 7.49
N THR A 28 23.44 -40.65 6.56
CA THR A 28 24.01 -40.73 5.21
C THR A 28 24.97 -39.59 4.89
N GLY A 29 24.92 -38.50 5.65
CA GLY A 29 25.60 -37.24 5.32
C GLY A 29 25.01 -36.53 4.10
N ALA A 30 23.84 -36.96 3.60
CA ALA A 30 23.22 -36.34 2.44
C ALA A 30 22.73 -34.92 2.76
N THR A 31 23.02 -33.97 1.87
CA THR A 31 22.61 -32.56 1.94
C THR A 31 21.72 -32.14 0.77
N SER A 32 21.48 -33.05 -0.17
CA SER A 32 20.72 -32.83 -1.39
C SER A 32 19.83 -34.03 -1.68
N GLY A 33 18.66 -33.81 -2.31
CA GLY A 33 17.69 -34.89 -2.52
C GLY A 33 17.12 -35.43 -1.21
N ILE A 34 17.14 -34.60 -0.16
CA ILE A 34 16.59 -34.91 1.17
C ILE A 34 15.24 -34.22 1.33
N VAL A 35 14.41 -34.72 2.24
CA VAL A 35 13.17 -34.04 2.61
C VAL A 35 13.51 -32.78 3.40
N THR A 36 13.01 -31.62 2.97
CA THR A 36 13.18 -30.34 3.67
C THR A 36 11.82 -29.74 4.02
N ARG A 37 11.79 -28.56 4.66
CA ARG A 37 10.57 -27.77 4.92
C ARG A 37 10.81 -26.27 4.67
N GLU A 38 11.28 -25.96 3.47
CA GLU A 38 11.37 -24.62 2.89
C GLU A 38 10.03 -24.22 2.24
N ILE A 39 9.21 -23.49 2.99
CA ILE A 39 7.86 -23.03 2.57
C ILE A 39 7.84 -21.54 2.20
N VAL A 40 8.62 -20.72 2.92
CA VAL A 40 8.72 -19.26 2.70
C VAL A 40 10.18 -18.83 2.77
N THR A 41 10.52 -17.74 2.08
CA THR A 41 11.87 -17.13 2.14
C THR A 41 11.87 -15.91 3.05
N THR A 42 13.03 -15.57 3.61
CA THR A 42 13.22 -14.35 4.41
C THR A 42 13.02 -13.10 3.54
N GLU A 43 13.46 -13.17 2.28
CA GLU A 43 13.35 -12.10 1.30
C GLU A 43 11.87 -11.79 0.98
N THR A 44 11.01 -12.81 0.92
CA THR A 44 9.56 -12.60 0.76
C THR A 44 9.00 -11.75 1.92
N CYS A 45 9.40 -12.03 3.16
CA CYS A 45 8.98 -11.24 4.33
C CYS A 45 9.51 -9.80 4.24
N ASN A 46 10.76 -9.64 3.79
CA ASN A 46 11.40 -8.35 3.62
C ASN A 46 10.88 -7.52 2.41
N SER A 47 9.85 -8.00 1.71
CA SER A 47 9.10 -7.16 0.77
C SER A 47 8.30 -6.05 1.49
N CYS A 48 7.89 -6.31 2.74
CA CYS A 48 7.22 -5.36 3.62
C CYS A 48 8.10 -4.99 4.83
N HIS A 49 8.83 -5.95 5.39
CA HIS A 49 9.76 -5.71 6.50
C HIS A 49 11.11 -5.21 6.00
N ASP A 50 11.86 -4.46 6.82
CA ASP A 50 13.13 -3.89 6.39
C ASP A 50 14.13 -3.67 7.55
N PRO A 51 15.00 -4.66 7.80
CA PRO A 51 14.75 -6.09 7.64
C PRO A 51 13.82 -6.61 8.76
N LEU A 52 13.22 -7.78 8.56
CA LEU A 52 12.58 -8.53 9.65
C LEU A 52 13.64 -8.87 10.70
N ALA A 53 13.50 -8.32 11.92
CA ALA A 53 14.48 -8.53 12.98
C ALA A 53 13.82 -8.63 14.35
N LEU A 54 13.91 -9.81 14.98
CA LEU A 54 13.24 -10.12 16.24
C LEU A 54 14.25 -10.46 17.35
N HIS A 55 13.75 -10.52 18.58
CA HIS A 55 14.51 -10.87 19.79
C HIS A 55 15.75 -10.01 20.00
N GLY A 56 15.56 -8.69 20.00
CA GLY A 56 16.65 -7.72 20.12
C GLY A 56 17.41 -7.50 18.81
N GLY A 57 16.80 -7.86 17.68
CA GLY A 57 17.33 -7.64 16.33
C GLY A 57 18.35 -8.67 15.86
N GLY A 58 18.61 -9.73 16.64
CA GLY A 58 19.61 -10.75 16.31
C GLY A 58 19.09 -11.95 15.51
N ARG A 59 17.77 -12.05 15.32
CA ARG A 59 17.12 -13.15 14.60
C ARG A 59 16.38 -12.62 13.38
N VAL A 60 16.85 -12.94 12.19
CA VAL A 60 16.39 -12.33 10.93
C VAL A 60 15.97 -13.35 9.86
N GLU A 61 16.53 -14.56 9.85
CA GLU A 61 16.17 -15.59 8.87
C GLU A 61 15.05 -16.52 9.36
N THR A 62 14.07 -16.76 8.50
CA THR A 62 12.91 -17.65 8.78
C THR A 62 13.35 -19.06 9.13
N GLN A 63 14.46 -19.54 8.55
CA GLN A 63 15.02 -20.86 8.81
C GLN A 63 15.54 -21.04 10.23
N LEU A 64 15.97 -19.97 10.91
CA LEU A 64 16.26 -20.01 12.35
C LEU A 64 14.96 -20.00 13.16
N CYS A 65 13.98 -19.18 12.78
CA CYS A 65 12.72 -19.03 13.52
C CYS A 65 12.03 -20.38 13.75
N VAL A 66 11.93 -21.21 12.70
CA VAL A 66 11.23 -22.51 12.75
C VAL A 66 11.92 -23.58 13.61
N VAL A 67 13.18 -23.38 14.00
CA VAL A 67 13.86 -24.29 14.95
C VAL A 67 13.23 -24.17 16.34
N CYS A 68 12.81 -22.97 16.72
CA CYS A 68 12.22 -22.67 18.03
C CYS A 68 10.69 -22.59 17.97
N HIS A 69 10.13 -21.97 16.93
CA HIS A 69 8.70 -21.80 16.74
C HIS A 69 8.08 -23.05 16.08
N ASN A 70 8.06 -24.15 16.83
CA ASN A 70 7.52 -25.45 16.40
C ASN A 70 6.13 -25.73 16.98
N ALA A 71 5.48 -26.81 16.53
CA ALA A 71 4.10 -27.16 16.87
C ALA A 71 3.82 -27.29 18.38
N ASP A 72 4.81 -27.74 19.15
CA ASP A 72 4.68 -27.96 20.60
C ASP A 72 5.03 -26.71 21.43
N SER A 73 5.33 -25.59 20.76
CA SER A 73 5.74 -24.36 21.43
C SER A 73 4.54 -23.47 21.71
N SER A 74 4.38 -23.08 22.98
CA SER A 74 3.34 -22.16 23.44
C SER A 74 3.90 -21.09 24.37
N GLU A 75 3.24 -19.94 24.39
CA GLU A 75 3.50 -18.89 25.36
C GLU A 75 2.78 -19.24 26.68
N PRO A 76 3.49 -19.33 27.81
CA PRO A 76 2.93 -19.87 29.06
C PRO A 76 1.84 -19.01 29.72
N ASN A 77 1.82 -17.69 29.50
CA ASN A 77 0.88 -16.79 30.18
C ASN A 77 -0.49 -16.72 29.48
N ALA A 78 -0.51 -16.54 28.16
CA ALA A 78 -1.69 -16.48 27.32
C ALA A 78 -2.12 -17.87 26.79
N LEU A 79 -1.28 -18.89 26.95
CA LEU A 79 -1.44 -20.22 26.37
C LEU A 79 -1.57 -20.21 24.84
N ALA A 80 -1.14 -19.11 24.20
CA ALA A 80 -1.14 -18.97 22.75
C ALA A 80 -0.08 -19.88 22.14
N SER A 81 -0.43 -20.59 21.06
CA SER A 81 0.58 -21.29 20.26
C SER A 81 1.54 -20.28 19.63
N ILE A 82 2.83 -20.55 19.76
CA ILE A 82 3.89 -19.81 19.06
C ILE A 82 4.52 -20.69 17.95
N ASP A 83 3.81 -21.71 17.48
CA ASP A 83 4.14 -22.41 16.23
C ASP A 83 4.19 -21.37 15.10
N PHE A 84 5.26 -21.39 14.30
CA PHE A 84 5.53 -20.38 13.28
C PHE A 84 4.33 -20.15 12.37
N LYS A 85 3.67 -21.23 11.90
CA LYS A 85 2.52 -21.09 11.00
C LYS A 85 1.28 -20.49 11.69
N VAL A 86 1.06 -20.79 12.96
CA VAL A 86 -0.09 -20.28 13.72
C VAL A 86 0.14 -18.82 14.09
N MET A 87 1.32 -18.54 14.65
CA MET A 87 1.71 -17.22 15.11
C MET A 87 1.73 -16.21 13.96
N ILE A 88 2.40 -16.53 12.85
CA ILE A 88 2.52 -15.58 11.73
C ILE A 88 1.16 -15.29 11.10
N HIS A 89 0.31 -16.31 10.90
CA HIS A 89 -1.05 -16.08 10.39
C HIS A 89 -1.89 -15.23 11.35
N LYS A 90 -1.89 -15.53 12.65
CA LYS A 90 -2.64 -14.74 13.64
C LYS A 90 -2.15 -13.30 13.75
N ILE A 91 -0.83 -13.07 13.75
CA ILE A 91 -0.24 -11.73 13.75
C ILE A 91 -0.75 -10.93 12.54
N HIS A 92 -0.68 -11.49 11.32
CA HIS A 92 -1.10 -10.78 10.11
C HIS A 92 -2.61 -10.72 9.94
N ARG A 93 -3.38 -11.62 10.56
CA ARG A 93 -4.84 -11.51 10.60
C ARG A 93 -5.28 -10.44 11.59
N GLY A 94 -4.54 -10.27 12.69
CA GLY A 94 -4.60 -9.14 13.62
C GLY A 94 -6.03 -8.75 14.01
N LYS A 95 -6.39 -7.48 13.78
CA LYS A 95 -7.71 -6.91 14.10
C LYS A 95 -8.89 -7.61 13.42
N ASP A 96 -8.64 -8.34 12.35
CA ASP A 96 -9.67 -9.02 11.58
C ASP A 96 -9.84 -10.50 12.00
N LEU A 97 -9.12 -10.98 13.02
CA LEU A 97 -9.36 -12.29 13.61
C LEU A 97 -10.80 -12.38 14.14
N PRO A 98 -11.56 -13.45 13.84
CA PRO A 98 -12.90 -13.66 14.39
C PRO A 98 -12.95 -13.54 15.93
N SER A 99 -11.97 -14.12 16.63
CA SER A 99 -11.86 -14.00 18.09
C SER A 99 -11.66 -12.55 18.57
N VAL A 100 -10.82 -11.77 17.88
CA VAL A 100 -10.56 -10.35 18.19
C VAL A 100 -11.81 -9.52 17.97
N ILE A 101 -12.52 -9.74 16.85
CA ILE A 101 -13.81 -9.11 16.57
C ILE A 101 -14.84 -9.47 17.66
N ALA A 102 -14.81 -10.69 18.18
CA ALA A 102 -15.65 -11.15 19.28
C ALA A 102 -15.20 -10.65 20.67
N GLY A 103 -14.12 -9.85 20.75
CA GLY A 103 -13.62 -9.23 21.98
C GLY A 103 -12.57 -10.04 22.74
N THR A 104 -12.00 -11.09 22.13
CA THR A 104 -10.87 -11.85 22.70
C THR A 104 -9.57 -11.39 22.04
N PRO A 105 -8.69 -10.68 22.76
CA PRO A 105 -7.48 -10.13 22.16
C PRO A 105 -6.46 -11.23 21.79
N TYR A 106 -5.64 -10.99 20.78
CA TYR A 106 -4.50 -11.84 20.44
C TYR A 106 -3.20 -11.26 20.99
N GLN A 107 -2.70 -11.87 22.06
CA GLN A 107 -1.61 -11.37 22.87
C GLN A 107 -0.51 -12.41 23.07
N ILE A 108 0.75 -11.95 23.08
CA ILE A 108 1.93 -12.77 23.37
C ILE A 108 2.78 -12.03 24.40
N TYR A 109 3.16 -12.71 25.48
CA TYR A 109 4.12 -12.17 26.45
C TYR A 109 5.55 -12.51 26.02
N GLY A 110 6.36 -11.47 25.86
CA GLY A 110 7.73 -11.53 25.39
C GLY A 110 8.77 -11.46 26.51
N PHE A 111 9.92 -10.88 26.19
CA PHE A 111 11.04 -10.78 27.11
C PHE A 111 10.68 -9.94 28.35
N ARG A 112 10.87 -10.50 29.55
CA ARG A 112 10.52 -9.87 30.84
C ARG A 112 9.02 -9.56 30.96
N ASP A 113 8.18 -10.48 30.49
CA ASP A 113 6.72 -10.37 30.54
C ASP A 113 6.18 -9.13 29.80
N SER A 114 6.90 -8.67 28.78
CA SER A 114 6.44 -7.57 27.93
C SER A 114 5.24 -8.02 27.10
N LEU A 115 4.08 -7.40 27.32
CA LEU A 115 2.89 -7.69 26.53
C LEU A 115 3.06 -7.16 25.10
N HIS A 116 2.91 -8.04 24.11
CA HIS A 116 2.75 -7.70 22.71
C HIS A 116 1.31 -8.00 22.30
N ASP A 117 0.54 -6.95 22.02
CA ASP A 117 -0.85 -7.06 21.58
C ASP A 117 -0.92 -6.83 20.07
N TYR A 118 -1.46 -7.82 19.35
CA TYR A 118 -1.62 -7.79 17.89
C TYR A 118 -3.07 -7.57 17.47
N SER A 119 -3.97 -7.31 18.44
CA SER A 119 -5.41 -7.15 18.20
C SER A 119 -5.76 -5.90 17.38
N GLU A 120 -4.85 -4.94 17.27
CA GLU A 120 -5.03 -3.73 16.46
C GLU A 120 -4.21 -3.75 15.16
N LEU A 121 -3.42 -4.81 14.94
CA LEU A 121 -2.57 -4.92 13.75
C LEU A 121 -3.46 -5.06 12.50
N GLY A 122 -3.32 -4.12 11.58
CA GLY A 122 -3.96 -4.14 10.27
C GLY A 122 -3.02 -4.62 9.17
N TYR A 123 -3.40 -5.66 8.44
CA TYR A 123 -2.69 -6.06 7.22
C TYR A 123 -3.05 -5.11 6.07
N PRO A 124 -2.06 -4.53 5.36
CA PRO A 124 -2.32 -3.49 4.36
C PRO A 124 -2.97 -3.97 3.05
N ARG A 125 -3.30 -5.27 2.96
CA ARG A 125 -3.75 -5.95 1.73
C ARG A 125 -4.91 -6.90 2.02
N ASP A 126 -5.44 -7.49 0.95
CA ASP A 126 -6.26 -8.68 1.07
C ASP A 126 -5.44 -9.88 1.55
N ILE A 127 -5.76 -10.38 2.75
CA ILE A 127 -5.09 -11.52 3.38
C ILE A 127 -5.32 -12.83 2.60
N ARG A 128 -6.35 -12.90 1.74
CA ARG A 128 -6.61 -14.07 0.89
C ARG A 128 -5.56 -14.26 -0.19
N ASN A 129 -4.78 -13.23 -0.54
CA ASN A 129 -3.67 -13.40 -1.47
C ASN A 129 -2.48 -14.12 -0.81
N CYS A 130 -2.59 -15.44 -0.67
CA CYS A 130 -1.55 -16.31 -0.10
C CYS A 130 -0.24 -16.24 -0.88
N SER A 131 -0.31 -15.94 -2.18
CA SER A 131 0.84 -15.89 -3.09
C SER A 131 1.83 -14.76 -2.82
N TRP A 132 1.48 -13.87 -1.88
CA TRP A 132 2.39 -12.85 -1.39
C TRP A 132 3.44 -13.38 -0.41
N CYS A 133 3.07 -14.39 0.40
CA CYS A 133 3.98 -15.03 1.34
C CYS A 133 4.47 -16.40 0.83
N HIS A 134 3.62 -17.10 0.09
CA HIS A 134 3.86 -18.47 -0.34
C HIS A 134 3.92 -18.57 -1.86
N ALA A 135 5.00 -19.12 -2.40
CA ALA A 135 5.01 -19.50 -3.80
C ALA A 135 5.75 -20.81 -3.98
N GLY A 136 5.06 -21.80 -4.54
CA GLY A 136 5.67 -22.98 -5.15
C GLY A 136 5.39 -22.99 -6.65
N THR A 137 5.91 -23.99 -7.35
CA THR A 137 5.79 -24.05 -8.82
C THR A 137 4.34 -24.13 -9.31
N ALA A 138 3.42 -24.73 -8.55
CA ALA A 138 2.01 -24.85 -8.94
C ALA A 138 1.23 -23.56 -8.72
N THR A 139 1.64 -22.74 -7.75
CA THR A 139 0.96 -21.49 -7.38
C THR A 139 1.69 -20.23 -7.86
N ALA A 140 2.86 -20.37 -8.49
CA ALA A 140 3.71 -19.28 -8.98
C ALA A 140 2.98 -18.29 -9.90
N SER A 141 2.05 -18.79 -10.72
CA SER A 141 1.32 -18.01 -11.72
C SER A 141 -0.01 -17.46 -11.21
N LEU A 142 -0.32 -17.58 -9.91
CA LEU A 142 -1.51 -16.98 -9.36
C LEU A 142 -1.42 -15.45 -9.46
N PRO A 143 -2.56 -14.76 -9.68
CA PRO A 143 -2.55 -13.30 -9.83
C PRO A 143 -2.00 -12.59 -8.59
N GLY A 144 -1.12 -11.61 -8.81
CA GLY A 144 -0.49 -10.86 -7.73
C GLY A 144 0.57 -11.62 -6.92
N SER A 145 1.07 -12.74 -7.45
CA SER A 145 2.18 -13.51 -6.88
C SER A 145 3.49 -12.73 -6.98
N THR A 146 4.14 -12.53 -5.83
CA THR A 146 5.47 -11.90 -5.73
C THR A 146 6.39 -12.62 -4.74
N ALA A 147 5.91 -13.66 -4.07
CA ALA A 147 6.76 -14.45 -3.19
C ALA A 147 7.83 -15.18 -4.01
N ASN A 148 9.02 -15.30 -3.42
CA ASN A 148 10.06 -16.13 -3.99
C ASN A 148 9.66 -17.61 -3.94
N LEU A 149 9.95 -18.32 -5.02
CA LEU A 149 9.65 -19.74 -5.15
C LEU A 149 10.46 -20.57 -4.15
N THR A 150 9.78 -21.49 -3.48
CA THR A 150 10.40 -22.49 -2.60
C THR A 150 9.95 -23.90 -2.96
N SER A 151 10.72 -24.91 -2.57
CA SER A 151 10.44 -26.32 -2.91
C SER A 151 9.17 -26.86 -2.27
N GLN A 152 8.72 -26.32 -1.13
CA GLN A 152 7.45 -26.67 -0.51
C GLN A 152 6.49 -25.48 -0.43
N GLY A 153 6.68 -24.48 -1.30
CA GLY A 153 5.88 -23.27 -1.31
C GLY A 153 4.42 -23.51 -1.69
N ASP A 154 4.08 -24.63 -2.32
CA ASP A 154 2.68 -25.01 -2.63
C ASP A 154 1.94 -25.64 -1.43
N SER A 155 2.63 -25.86 -0.29
CA SER A 155 2.03 -26.53 0.89
C SER A 155 0.79 -25.82 1.42
N TRP A 156 0.69 -24.49 1.29
CA TRP A 156 -0.49 -23.73 1.74
C TRP A 156 -1.77 -24.14 1.01
N ALA A 157 -1.66 -24.54 -0.26
CA ALA A 157 -2.78 -24.91 -1.11
C ALA A 157 -3.07 -26.42 -1.07
N GLU A 158 -2.07 -27.23 -0.70
CA GLU A 158 -2.14 -28.69 -0.83
C GLU A 158 -2.28 -29.43 0.51
N VAL A 159 -1.84 -28.82 1.62
CA VAL A 159 -1.74 -29.49 2.93
C VAL A 159 -2.60 -28.75 3.98
N PRO A 160 -3.94 -28.95 3.95
CA PRO A 160 -4.82 -28.38 4.97
C PRO A 160 -4.54 -29.01 6.35
N THR A 161 -4.46 -28.17 7.38
CA THR A 161 -4.27 -28.59 8.77
C THR A 161 -5.12 -27.72 9.69
N MET A 162 -5.66 -28.31 10.77
CA MET A 162 -6.44 -27.62 11.79
C MET A 162 -5.69 -26.39 12.32
N GLU A 163 -4.39 -26.53 12.55
CA GLU A 163 -3.55 -25.46 13.10
C GLU A 163 -3.39 -24.29 12.12
N ALA A 164 -3.13 -24.55 10.84
CA ALA A 164 -2.95 -23.48 9.85
C ALA A 164 -4.28 -22.78 9.52
N CYS A 165 -5.36 -23.54 9.32
CA CYS A 165 -6.67 -23.01 9.00
C CYS A 165 -7.27 -22.25 10.19
N GLY A 166 -7.20 -22.84 11.39
CA GLY A 166 -7.67 -22.25 12.64
C GLY A 166 -6.82 -21.06 13.12
N ALA A 167 -5.69 -20.76 12.47
CA ALA A 167 -4.95 -19.54 12.74
C ALA A 167 -5.67 -18.29 12.21
N CYS A 168 -6.36 -18.39 11.06
CA CYS A 168 -7.16 -17.29 10.51
C CYS A 168 -8.66 -17.45 10.80
N HIS A 169 -9.17 -18.69 10.77
CA HIS A 169 -10.55 -19.05 11.06
C HIS A 169 -10.67 -19.58 12.49
N ASP A 170 -10.35 -18.72 13.46
CA ASP A 170 -10.14 -19.11 14.86
C ASP A 170 -11.43 -19.18 15.71
N ASP A 171 -12.58 -18.99 15.06
CA ASP A 171 -13.92 -19.27 15.57
C ASP A 171 -14.44 -20.66 15.18
N LEU A 172 -13.68 -21.43 14.39
CA LEU A 172 -14.07 -22.78 13.98
C LEU A 172 -13.87 -23.81 15.10
N ASP A 173 -14.93 -24.54 15.42
CA ASP A 173 -14.85 -25.77 16.19
C ASP A 173 -14.74 -26.97 15.23
N PHE A 174 -13.54 -27.54 15.11
CA PHE A 174 -13.27 -28.69 14.26
C PHE A 174 -14.04 -29.96 14.65
N ALA A 175 -14.44 -30.10 15.92
CA ALA A 175 -15.27 -31.22 16.37
C ALA A 175 -16.71 -31.11 15.87
N LEU A 176 -17.18 -29.89 15.58
CA LEU A 176 -18.48 -29.61 14.97
C LEU A 176 -18.40 -29.41 13.44
N HIS A 177 -17.19 -29.29 12.90
CA HIS A 177 -16.95 -29.25 11.46
C HIS A 177 -17.44 -30.56 10.81
N GLN A 178 -17.74 -30.51 9.51
CA GLN A 178 -18.26 -31.67 8.78
C GLN A 178 -17.42 -32.93 9.00
N GLY A 179 -18.08 -33.99 9.49
CA GLY A 179 -17.44 -35.26 9.83
C GLY A 179 -16.77 -35.34 11.21
N GLY A 180 -16.79 -34.27 12.01
CA GLY A 180 -16.20 -34.21 13.35
C GLY A 180 -14.69 -34.47 13.31
N GLN A 181 -13.92 -33.52 12.79
CA GLN A 181 -12.50 -33.70 12.54
C GLN A 181 -11.73 -33.71 13.86
N THR A 182 -11.12 -34.85 14.20
CA THR A 182 -10.27 -35.01 15.39
C THR A 182 -8.78 -34.88 15.08
N ASP A 183 -8.40 -34.95 13.81
CA ASP A 183 -7.03 -34.80 13.32
C ASP A 183 -7.03 -34.28 11.86
N ASN A 184 -5.83 -34.12 11.30
CA ASN A 184 -5.61 -33.56 9.96
C ASN A 184 -5.82 -34.57 8.81
N SER A 185 -6.08 -35.85 9.08
CA SER A 185 -6.09 -36.91 8.06
C SER A 185 -7.28 -36.82 7.10
N GLY A 186 -8.41 -36.25 7.55
CA GLY A 186 -9.62 -36.11 6.76
C GLY A 186 -9.68 -34.86 5.89
N CYS A 187 -8.86 -33.84 6.16
CA CYS A 187 -9.04 -32.50 5.60
C CYS A 187 -8.98 -32.48 4.06
N GLN A 188 -7.98 -33.16 3.49
CA GLN A 188 -7.76 -33.16 2.03
C GLN A 188 -8.86 -33.91 1.27
N SER A 189 -9.68 -34.75 1.92
CA SER A 189 -10.80 -35.43 1.25
C SER A 189 -11.90 -34.45 0.79
N CYS A 190 -12.06 -33.34 1.51
CA CYS A 190 -13.03 -32.29 1.20
C CYS A 190 -12.37 -31.05 0.57
N HIS A 191 -11.19 -30.65 1.08
CA HIS A 191 -10.48 -29.44 0.66
C HIS A 191 -9.44 -29.75 -0.42
N ASN A 192 -9.93 -30.06 -1.62
CA ASN A 192 -9.12 -30.28 -2.82
C ASN A 192 -9.94 -29.90 -4.07
N PRO A 193 -9.32 -29.72 -5.26
CA PRO A 193 -10.04 -29.29 -6.47
C PRO A 193 -11.28 -30.14 -6.87
N GLY A 194 -11.31 -31.43 -6.53
CA GLY A 194 -12.45 -32.32 -6.78
C GLY A 194 -13.29 -32.65 -5.55
N GLY A 195 -12.94 -32.10 -4.39
CA GLY A 195 -13.64 -32.29 -3.13
C GLY A 195 -14.87 -31.40 -3.02
N VAL A 196 -15.80 -31.77 -2.14
CA VAL A 196 -17.07 -31.04 -1.96
C VAL A 196 -16.91 -29.60 -1.48
N ALA A 197 -15.78 -29.27 -0.83
CA ALA A 197 -15.47 -27.91 -0.37
C ALA A 197 -14.61 -27.13 -1.39
N GLY A 198 -14.18 -27.77 -2.49
CA GLY A 198 -13.29 -27.17 -3.48
C GLY A 198 -11.84 -27.04 -2.99
N SER A 199 -10.99 -26.44 -3.83
CA SER A 199 -9.58 -26.20 -3.47
C SER A 199 -9.42 -24.99 -2.57
N ILE A 200 -8.40 -25.04 -1.72
CA ILE A 200 -8.02 -23.93 -0.84
C ILE A 200 -7.68 -22.69 -1.68
N SER A 201 -6.96 -22.87 -2.79
CA SER A 201 -6.60 -21.77 -3.69
C SER A 201 -7.80 -21.06 -4.32
N ALA A 202 -8.86 -21.80 -4.67
CA ALA A 202 -10.07 -21.20 -5.24
C ALA A 202 -10.88 -20.44 -4.17
N ALA A 203 -10.98 -20.99 -2.96
CA ALA A 203 -11.67 -20.32 -1.85
C ALA A 203 -10.98 -19.02 -1.40
N HIS A 204 -9.67 -18.91 -1.63
CA HIS A 204 -8.86 -17.72 -1.31
C HIS A 204 -8.53 -16.88 -2.56
N TYR A 205 -9.27 -17.02 -3.66
CA TYR A 205 -9.04 -16.24 -4.86
C TYR A 205 -9.43 -14.76 -4.64
N PRO A 206 -8.49 -13.80 -4.76
CA PRO A 206 -8.78 -12.37 -4.61
C PRO A 206 -9.25 -11.80 -5.96
N GLU A 207 -10.54 -11.91 -6.23
CA GLU A 207 -11.14 -11.57 -7.54
C GLU A 207 -10.81 -10.14 -8.00
N ALA A 208 -10.96 -9.14 -7.12
CA ALA A 208 -10.66 -7.75 -7.46
C ALA A 208 -9.22 -7.55 -7.96
N LEU A 209 -8.25 -8.21 -7.33
CA LEU A 209 -6.85 -8.14 -7.75
C LEU A 209 -6.65 -8.91 -9.06
N ALA A 210 -7.18 -10.13 -9.11
CA ALA A 210 -6.96 -11.06 -10.19
C ALA A 210 -7.52 -10.60 -11.53
N GLU A 211 -8.67 -9.93 -11.49
CA GLU A 211 -9.40 -9.51 -12.69
C GLU A 211 -9.19 -8.02 -13.01
N SER A 212 -8.37 -7.31 -12.24
CA SER A 212 -8.07 -5.90 -12.52
C SER A 212 -7.42 -5.65 -13.88
N GLY A 213 -6.83 -6.69 -14.49
CA GLY A 213 -6.30 -6.69 -15.86
C GLY A 213 -7.34 -7.04 -16.94
N ASP A 214 -8.55 -7.42 -16.56
CA ASP A 214 -9.62 -7.87 -17.47
C ASP A 214 -10.29 -6.72 -18.20
N PHE A 215 -10.00 -5.49 -17.79
CA PHE A 215 -10.47 -4.27 -18.41
C PHE A 215 -9.30 -3.34 -18.69
N SER A 216 -9.22 -2.85 -19.92
CA SER A 216 -8.20 -1.89 -20.35
C SER A 216 -8.86 -0.68 -20.98
N LEU A 217 -8.55 0.49 -20.44
CA LEU A 217 -8.97 1.77 -20.98
C LEU A 217 -7.79 2.43 -21.69
N GLN A 218 -8.01 2.80 -22.96
CA GLN A 218 -7.04 3.53 -23.75
C GLN A 218 -7.61 4.90 -24.13
N ILE A 219 -6.87 5.96 -23.84
CA ILE A 219 -7.19 7.30 -24.34
C ILE A 219 -6.59 7.42 -25.74
N LEU A 220 -7.45 7.65 -26.73
CA LEU A 220 -7.10 7.72 -28.14
C LEU A 220 -6.71 9.14 -28.57
N SER A 221 -7.43 10.14 -28.05
CA SER A 221 -7.10 11.55 -28.27
C SER A 221 -7.76 12.45 -27.23
N LEU A 222 -7.16 13.61 -27.00
CA LEU A 222 -7.72 14.71 -26.22
C LEU A 222 -7.60 16.00 -27.03
N SER A 223 -8.71 16.72 -27.20
CA SER A 223 -8.75 18.00 -27.92
C SER A 223 -9.40 19.08 -27.07
N ASN A 224 -9.34 20.34 -27.53
CA ASN A 224 -9.95 21.51 -26.88
C ASN A 224 -9.39 21.77 -25.47
N THR A 225 -8.06 21.78 -25.33
CA THR A 225 -7.36 21.89 -24.05
C THR A 225 -6.78 23.27 -23.77
N ALA A 226 -7.00 24.26 -24.65
CA ALA A 226 -6.50 25.61 -24.42
C ALA A 226 -7.31 26.31 -23.30
N PRO A 227 -6.79 27.40 -22.71
CA PRO A 227 -7.51 28.13 -21.67
C PRO A 227 -8.91 28.58 -22.13
N GLY A 228 -9.93 28.26 -21.32
CA GLY A 228 -11.34 28.54 -21.60
C GLY A 228 -12.03 27.54 -22.52
N GLU A 229 -11.32 26.58 -23.11
CA GLU A 229 -11.92 25.52 -23.93
C GLU A 229 -12.43 24.36 -23.08
N THR A 230 -13.43 23.63 -23.61
CA THR A 230 -13.96 22.43 -22.96
C THR A 230 -13.36 21.17 -23.59
N PRO A 231 -12.54 20.40 -22.85
CA PRO A 231 -11.87 19.23 -23.39
C PRO A 231 -12.84 18.18 -23.92
N VAL A 232 -12.46 17.53 -25.03
CA VAL A 232 -13.18 16.38 -25.59
C VAL A 232 -12.23 15.19 -25.60
N ILE A 233 -12.61 14.16 -24.84
CA ILE A 233 -11.83 12.94 -24.64
C ILE A 233 -12.39 11.87 -25.57
N ARG A 234 -11.54 11.33 -26.44
CA ARG A 234 -11.84 10.12 -27.20
C ARG A 234 -11.11 8.94 -26.56
N PHE A 235 -11.82 7.90 -26.18
CA PHE A 235 -11.24 6.73 -25.52
C PHE A 235 -11.91 5.44 -25.98
N SER A 236 -11.26 4.30 -25.74
CA SER A 236 -11.84 2.97 -25.90
C SER A 236 -11.69 2.18 -24.62
N LEU A 237 -12.68 1.35 -24.32
CA LEU A 237 -12.65 0.39 -23.22
C LEU A 237 -12.76 -1.00 -23.82
N THR A 238 -11.85 -1.90 -23.44
CA THR A 238 -11.78 -3.26 -23.96
C THR A 238 -11.60 -4.26 -22.83
N SER A 239 -11.93 -5.52 -23.10
CA SER A 239 -11.57 -6.63 -22.23
C SER A 239 -10.43 -7.45 -22.86
N PRO A 240 -9.17 -7.29 -22.39
CA PRO A 240 -8.01 -7.99 -22.97
C PRO A 240 -8.20 -9.51 -22.99
N ASN A 241 -8.79 -10.07 -21.95
CA ASN A 241 -9.02 -11.50 -21.81
C ASN A 241 -10.13 -12.04 -22.75
N ALA A 242 -11.06 -11.18 -23.18
CA ALA A 242 -12.07 -11.49 -24.19
C ALA A 242 -11.60 -11.11 -25.61
N ALA A 243 -10.36 -11.45 -25.97
CA ALA A 243 -9.75 -11.12 -27.27
C ALA A 243 -9.76 -9.60 -27.58
N SER A 244 -9.63 -8.75 -26.56
CA SER A 244 -9.72 -7.29 -26.67
C SER A 244 -11.07 -6.79 -27.22
N ALA A 245 -12.16 -7.50 -26.95
CA ALA A 245 -13.50 -7.08 -27.33
C ALA A 245 -13.84 -5.71 -26.72
N PRO A 246 -14.48 -4.79 -27.48
CA PRO A 246 -14.98 -3.53 -26.93
C PRO A 246 -15.99 -3.77 -25.81
N VAL A 247 -15.89 -2.97 -24.76
CA VAL A 247 -16.84 -2.96 -23.64
C VAL A 247 -17.76 -1.76 -23.79
N ASP A 248 -19.06 -2.00 -23.63
CA ASP A 248 -20.06 -0.94 -23.61
C ASP A 248 -19.94 -0.11 -22.32
N VAL A 249 -19.59 1.17 -22.45
CA VAL A 249 -19.41 2.13 -21.35
C VAL A 249 -20.74 2.44 -20.64
N LYS A 250 -21.88 2.14 -21.26
CA LYS A 250 -23.21 2.25 -20.65
C LYS A 250 -23.75 0.91 -20.16
N GLY A 251 -22.98 -0.16 -20.34
CA GLY A 251 -23.36 -1.52 -19.99
C GLY A 251 -23.34 -1.78 -18.48
N PRO A 252 -24.04 -2.83 -18.03
CA PRO A 252 -24.18 -3.16 -16.61
C PRO A 252 -22.88 -3.64 -15.95
N VAL A 253 -21.84 -3.94 -16.72
CA VAL A 253 -20.50 -4.27 -16.20
C VAL A 253 -19.81 -3.03 -15.59
N ILE A 254 -20.21 -1.82 -16.00
CA ILE A 254 -19.64 -0.59 -15.46
C ILE A 254 -20.33 -0.27 -14.12
N ASN A 255 -19.60 -0.36 -13.01
CA ASN A 255 -20.10 0.12 -11.72
C ASN A 255 -19.91 1.64 -11.60
N ARG A 256 -18.72 2.12 -11.97
CA ARG A 256 -18.39 3.55 -12.04
C ARG A 256 -17.24 3.76 -13.01
N LEU A 257 -17.35 4.79 -13.83
CA LEU A 257 -16.26 5.24 -14.71
C LEU A 257 -16.32 6.75 -14.88
N ARG A 258 -15.25 7.46 -14.52
CA ARG A 258 -15.18 8.92 -14.64
C ARG A 258 -13.83 9.35 -15.18
N ALA A 259 -13.85 10.27 -16.13
CA ALA A 259 -12.66 11.02 -16.50
C ALA A 259 -12.43 12.14 -15.49
N ALA A 260 -11.20 12.29 -15.03
CA ALA A 260 -10.78 13.31 -14.09
C ALA A 260 -9.66 14.16 -14.68
N LEU A 261 -9.78 15.49 -14.59
CA LEU A 261 -8.84 16.46 -15.14
C LEU A 261 -8.28 17.36 -14.04
N ALA A 262 -6.95 17.46 -13.96
CA ALA A 262 -6.23 18.29 -12.98
C ALA A 262 -5.18 19.20 -13.65
N TRP A 263 -4.88 20.33 -13.02
CA TRP A 263 -3.87 21.29 -13.51
C TRP A 263 -3.27 22.15 -12.38
N SER A 264 -2.09 22.74 -12.56
CA SER A 264 -1.12 22.42 -13.64
C SER A 264 -0.20 21.28 -13.19
N THR A 265 0.60 20.70 -14.09
CA THR A 265 1.56 19.65 -13.72
C THR A 265 2.80 20.18 -12.97
N SER A 266 2.99 21.50 -12.89
CA SER A 266 4.07 22.09 -12.07
C SER A 266 3.85 21.80 -10.58
N ASP A 267 2.64 22.03 -10.09
CA ASP A 267 1.99 21.29 -9.00
C ASP A 267 0.48 21.45 -9.13
N TYR A 268 -0.27 20.40 -8.77
CA TYR A 268 -1.71 20.47 -8.88
C TYR A 268 -2.24 21.43 -7.83
N THR A 269 -3.12 22.33 -8.25
CA THR A 269 -3.88 23.21 -7.35
C THR A 269 -5.33 23.22 -7.74
N ASN A 270 -5.63 22.96 -9.02
CA ASN A 270 -6.95 23.11 -9.62
C ASN A 270 -7.53 24.52 -9.40
N HIS A 271 -6.64 25.51 -9.31
CA HIS A 271 -7.02 26.92 -9.17
C HIS A 271 -8.03 27.33 -10.25
N ASP A 272 -8.98 28.18 -9.85
CA ASP A 272 -10.08 28.68 -10.69
C ASP A 272 -11.02 27.61 -11.28
N SER A 273 -10.95 26.36 -10.79
CA SER A 273 -11.86 25.29 -11.19
C SER A 273 -13.16 25.23 -10.36
N GLY A 274 -13.25 26.05 -9.31
CA GLY A 274 -14.33 25.99 -8.31
C GLY A 274 -14.14 24.93 -7.22
N SER A 275 -12.98 24.25 -7.20
CA SER A 275 -12.60 23.31 -6.14
C SER A 275 -11.08 23.11 -6.11
N ALA A 276 -10.50 22.81 -4.94
CA ALA A 276 -9.13 22.28 -4.87
C ALA A 276 -9.02 20.85 -5.43
N SER A 277 -10.13 20.12 -5.61
CA SER A 277 -10.13 18.79 -6.22
C SER A 277 -10.21 18.83 -7.75
N TYR A 278 -9.74 17.77 -8.41
CA TYR A 278 -9.84 17.65 -9.86
C TYR A 278 -11.29 17.63 -10.38
N SER A 279 -11.50 18.11 -11.62
CA SER A 279 -12.83 18.11 -12.25
C SER A 279 -13.16 16.71 -12.78
N ARG A 280 -14.38 16.21 -12.54
CA ARG A 280 -14.79 14.85 -12.90
C ARG A 280 -15.99 14.86 -13.85
N THR A 281 -15.95 13.97 -14.84
CA THR A 281 -17.01 13.79 -15.83
C THR A 281 -17.44 12.33 -15.87
N ASP A 282 -18.75 12.08 -15.72
CA ASP A 282 -19.31 10.72 -15.65
C ASP A 282 -19.49 10.10 -17.04
N ALA A 283 -18.71 9.06 -17.34
CA ALA A 283 -18.68 8.45 -18.66
C ALA A 283 -19.96 7.66 -19.00
N PRO A 284 -20.52 6.79 -18.10
CA PRO A 284 -21.73 6.04 -18.41
C PRO A 284 -22.92 6.93 -18.76
N THR A 285 -23.02 8.10 -18.12
CA THR A 285 -24.11 9.05 -18.37
C THR A 285 -23.88 9.86 -19.64
N LEU A 286 -22.66 10.36 -19.86
CA LEU A 286 -22.40 11.46 -20.83
C LEU A 286 -21.65 11.02 -22.09
N ALA A 287 -20.99 9.85 -22.10
CA ALA A 287 -20.24 9.41 -23.25
C ALA A 287 -21.16 9.08 -24.44
N THR A 288 -20.69 9.37 -25.66
CA THR A 288 -21.38 9.07 -26.91
C THR A 288 -20.58 8.03 -27.69
N ASP A 289 -21.24 6.94 -28.10
CA ASP A 289 -20.64 5.88 -28.89
C ASP A 289 -20.37 6.36 -30.33
N ASN A 290 -19.16 6.13 -30.83
CA ASN A 290 -18.76 6.45 -32.19
C ASN A 290 -19.06 5.33 -33.20
N GLY A 291 -19.47 4.14 -32.74
CA GLY A 291 -19.79 2.98 -33.57
C GLY A 291 -18.56 2.20 -34.07
N ASP A 292 -17.37 2.54 -33.61
CA ASP A 292 -16.09 1.91 -33.96
C ASP A 292 -15.37 1.29 -32.74
N GLY A 293 -16.07 1.15 -31.62
CA GLY A 293 -15.51 0.69 -30.35
C GLY A 293 -14.88 1.81 -29.51
N SER A 294 -14.91 3.06 -29.98
CA SER A 294 -14.50 4.24 -29.22
C SER A 294 -15.68 5.12 -28.81
N TRP A 295 -15.44 5.93 -27.78
CA TRP A 295 -16.40 6.81 -27.15
C TRP A 295 -15.85 8.24 -27.12
N ASN A 296 -16.73 9.22 -27.31
CA ASN A 296 -16.44 10.63 -27.05
C ASN A 296 -17.07 11.08 -25.73
N LEU A 297 -16.30 11.77 -24.90
CA LEU A 297 -16.72 12.34 -23.63
C LEU A 297 -16.26 13.79 -23.53
N THR A 298 -17.21 14.72 -23.54
CA THR A 298 -16.94 16.14 -23.31
C THR A 298 -16.87 16.42 -21.82
N ALA A 299 -15.80 17.08 -21.37
CA ALA A 299 -15.59 17.41 -19.97
C ALA A 299 -16.73 18.28 -19.41
N ALA A 300 -17.09 18.05 -18.15
CA ALA A 300 -18.17 18.78 -17.48
C ALA A 300 -17.86 20.27 -17.24
N ALA A 301 -16.57 20.63 -17.17
CA ALA A 301 -16.10 22.00 -16.97
C ALA A 301 -14.98 22.33 -17.99
N PRO A 302 -14.87 23.60 -18.43
CA PRO A 302 -13.76 24.04 -19.26
C PRO A 302 -12.45 24.07 -18.47
N VAL A 303 -11.33 24.09 -19.20
CA VAL A 303 -10.03 24.49 -18.63
C VAL A 303 -10.15 25.96 -18.19
N PRO A 304 -9.77 26.33 -16.95
CA PRO A 304 -9.84 27.71 -16.52
C PRO A 304 -9.04 28.64 -17.43
N ALA A 305 -9.57 29.84 -17.68
CA ALA A 305 -8.95 30.81 -18.58
C ALA A 305 -7.57 31.29 -18.10
N THR A 306 -7.28 31.11 -16.81
CA THR A 306 -6.03 31.46 -16.12
C THR A 306 -5.04 30.30 -16.07
N ALA A 307 -5.45 29.08 -16.44
CA ALA A 307 -4.59 27.90 -16.35
C ALA A 307 -3.42 28.00 -17.34
N THR A 308 -2.23 27.66 -16.87
CA THR A 308 -0.99 27.67 -17.66
C THR A 308 -0.26 26.34 -17.57
N GLY A 309 0.66 26.10 -18.50
CA GLY A 309 1.53 24.93 -18.52
C GLY A 309 0.85 23.72 -19.15
N SER A 310 0.87 22.59 -18.44
CA SER A 310 0.29 21.31 -18.84
C SER A 310 -0.71 20.81 -17.80
N GLY A 311 -1.66 19.99 -18.23
CA GLY A 311 -2.65 19.32 -17.40
C GLY A 311 -2.52 17.80 -17.41
N MET A 312 -3.29 17.14 -16.56
CA MET A 312 -3.39 15.68 -16.45
C MET A 312 -4.84 15.24 -16.65
N LEU A 313 -5.03 14.19 -17.44
CA LEU A 313 -6.26 13.41 -17.57
C LEU A 313 -6.00 12.01 -17.00
N ILE A 314 -6.91 11.51 -16.17
CA ILE A 314 -6.90 10.12 -15.71
C ILE A 314 -8.33 9.59 -15.62
N PHE A 315 -8.51 8.28 -15.79
CA PHE A 315 -9.79 7.64 -15.51
C PHE A 315 -9.79 6.99 -14.13
N GLU A 316 -10.81 7.30 -13.34
CA GLU A 316 -11.13 6.59 -12.10
C GLU A 316 -12.34 5.68 -12.35
N GLY A 317 -12.36 4.49 -11.77
CA GLY A 317 -13.48 3.57 -11.97
C GLY A 317 -13.29 2.20 -11.36
N ARG A 318 -14.37 1.42 -11.45
CA ARG A 318 -14.44 0.00 -11.10
C ARG A 318 -15.59 -0.66 -11.86
N PHE A 319 -15.51 -1.97 -12.03
CA PHE A 319 -16.44 -2.81 -12.75
C PHE A 319 -17.16 -3.76 -11.78
N ASN A 320 -18.32 -4.28 -12.17
CA ASN A 320 -18.99 -5.34 -11.44
C ASN A 320 -18.36 -6.68 -11.83
N GLY A 321 -17.73 -7.36 -10.87
CA GLY A 321 -17.33 -8.77 -10.98
C GLY A 321 -18.43 -9.71 -10.49
N ASP A 322 -18.10 -10.98 -10.35
CA ASP A 322 -18.96 -12.05 -9.87
C ASP A 322 -19.22 -11.95 -8.36
N ALA A 323 -18.19 -11.69 -7.55
CA ALA A 323 -18.29 -11.53 -6.09
C ALA A 323 -17.78 -10.17 -5.59
N GLU A 324 -16.88 -9.53 -6.33
CA GLU A 324 -16.22 -8.29 -5.93
C GLU A 324 -16.36 -7.18 -6.98
N LEU A 325 -15.98 -5.97 -6.59
CA LEU A 325 -15.84 -4.87 -7.53
C LEU A 325 -14.42 -4.85 -8.06
N ILE A 326 -14.28 -4.91 -9.38
CA ILE A 326 -12.98 -5.00 -10.04
C ILE A 326 -12.45 -3.58 -10.28
N PRO A 327 -11.37 -3.15 -9.64
CA PRO A 327 -10.84 -1.80 -9.82
C PRO A 327 -10.31 -1.60 -11.23
N LEU A 328 -10.53 -0.41 -11.79
CA LEU A 328 -9.86 0.01 -13.01
C LEU A 328 -8.45 0.52 -12.67
N VAL A 329 -7.43 -0.09 -13.26
CA VAL A 329 -6.06 0.42 -13.26
C VAL A 329 -5.84 1.27 -14.51
N THR A 330 -5.52 2.55 -14.34
CA THR A 330 -5.09 3.40 -15.47
C THR A 330 -3.89 4.25 -15.12
N GLU A 331 -3.15 4.61 -16.16
CA GLU A 331 -2.08 5.59 -16.08
C GLU A 331 -2.58 6.97 -16.52
N PRO A 332 -2.02 8.07 -15.98
CA PRO A 332 -2.36 9.41 -16.40
C PRO A 332 -1.89 9.69 -17.83
N MET A 333 -2.70 10.44 -18.58
CA MET A 333 -2.28 11.14 -19.80
C MET A 333 -2.02 12.61 -19.47
N TYR A 334 -0.89 13.13 -19.91
CA TYR A 334 -0.58 14.56 -19.82
C TYR A 334 -0.92 15.27 -21.13
N PHE A 335 -1.37 16.53 -21.05
CA PHE A 335 -1.74 17.33 -22.21
C PHE A 335 -1.29 18.79 -22.06
N PRO A 336 -0.96 19.48 -23.17
CA PRO A 336 -0.59 20.90 -23.11
C PRO A 336 -1.84 21.78 -22.92
N ILE A 337 -1.74 22.77 -22.04
CA ILE A 337 -2.71 23.87 -21.92
C ILE A 337 -2.14 25.10 -22.65
N THR A 338 -0.97 25.58 -22.22
CA THR A 338 -0.22 26.65 -22.89
C THR A 338 1.18 26.20 -23.32
N ASP A 339 1.68 25.08 -22.80
CA ASP A 339 2.96 24.52 -23.22
C ASP A 339 2.91 24.06 -24.68
N ALA A 340 4.04 24.13 -25.39
CA ALA A 340 4.12 23.59 -26.75
C ALA A 340 4.00 22.06 -26.78
N THR A 341 4.36 21.38 -25.70
CA THR A 341 4.28 19.93 -25.52
C THR A 341 3.98 19.63 -24.06
N ALA A 342 3.15 18.62 -23.80
CA ALA A 342 2.80 18.23 -22.45
C ALA A 342 4.05 17.90 -21.61
N VAL A 343 4.13 18.48 -20.42
CA VAL A 343 5.18 18.20 -19.43
C VAL A 343 4.56 17.41 -18.26
N PRO A 344 4.99 16.16 -18.01
CA PRO A 344 4.57 15.40 -16.85
C PRO A 344 4.91 16.08 -15.53
N ARG A 345 4.11 15.82 -14.48
CA ARG A 345 4.48 16.22 -13.12
C ARG A 345 5.73 15.46 -12.68
N ARG A 346 6.57 16.10 -11.85
CA ARG A 346 7.77 15.49 -11.25
C ARG A 346 7.44 14.14 -10.57
N GLN A 347 8.26 13.13 -10.80
CA GLN A 347 8.17 11.85 -10.10
C GLN A 347 8.98 11.90 -8.80
N VAL A 348 8.31 11.70 -7.68
CA VAL A 348 8.91 11.74 -6.32
C VAL A 348 8.81 10.37 -5.65
N VAL A 349 7.69 9.70 -5.85
CA VAL A 349 7.46 8.31 -5.42
C VAL A 349 7.07 7.50 -6.64
N SER A 350 7.07 6.18 -6.53
CA SER A 350 6.52 5.30 -7.56
C SER A 350 5.42 4.40 -7.02
N GLN A 351 4.43 4.12 -7.88
CA GLN A 351 3.38 3.17 -7.56
C GLN A 351 3.91 1.77 -7.21
N GLN A 352 4.99 1.32 -7.86
CA GLN A 352 5.59 0.02 -7.58
C GLN A 352 6.07 -0.08 -6.13
N LYS A 353 6.68 0.99 -5.60
CA LYS A 353 7.12 1.04 -4.21
C LYS A 353 5.96 1.00 -3.22
N CYS A 354 4.85 1.69 -3.50
CA CYS A 354 3.62 1.55 -2.73
C CYS A 354 3.11 0.10 -2.74
N ASN A 355 3.15 -0.55 -3.90
CA ASN A 355 2.68 -1.91 -4.11
C ASN A 355 3.57 -2.97 -3.46
N ASN A 356 4.81 -2.66 -3.09
CA ASN A 356 5.63 -3.55 -2.26
C ASN A 356 4.98 -3.82 -0.90
N CYS A 357 4.16 -2.90 -0.39
CA CYS A 357 3.37 -3.09 0.85
C CYS A 357 1.86 -3.24 0.62
N HIS A 358 1.28 -2.62 -0.41
CA HIS A 358 -0.17 -2.64 -0.67
C HIS A 358 -0.64 -3.60 -1.76
N GLY A 359 0.27 -4.17 -2.57
CA GLY A 359 -0.03 -5.05 -3.69
C GLY A 359 -0.63 -4.31 -4.86
N GLN A 360 -1.92 -4.00 -4.77
CA GLN A 360 -2.59 -3.08 -5.68
C GLN A 360 -3.27 -2.03 -4.82
N LEU A 361 -2.60 -0.89 -4.64
CA LEU A 361 -3.14 0.18 -3.81
C LEU A 361 -4.46 0.68 -4.41
N ALA A 362 -5.55 0.50 -3.67
CA ALA A 362 -6.88 0.93 -4.07
C ALA A 362 -7.52 1.72 -2.92
N ALA A 363 -8.07 2.89 -3.22
CA ALA A 363 -8.66 3.79 -2.25
C ALA A 363 -10.09 4.19 -2.64
N HIS A 364 -10.83 4.75 -1.67
CA HIS A 364 -12.21 5.22 -1.86
C HIS A 364 -13.15 4.15 -2.44
N GLY A 365 -13.10 2.94 -1.85
CA GLY A 365 -13.91 1.80 -2.26
C GLY A 365 -13.46 1.17 -3.59
N GLY A 366 -12.16 1.26 -3.93
CA GLY A 366 -11.62 0.65 -5.15
C GLY A 366 -11.86 1.46 -6.43
N ASN A 367 -12.31 2.71 -6.32
CA ASN A 367 -12.52 3.59 -7.48
C ASN A 367 -11.23 4.23 -8.00
N ARG A 368 -10.20 4.32 -7.13
CA ARG A 368 -8.94 5.00 -7.42
C ARG A 368 -7.84 4.02 -7.10
N THR A 369 -7.21 3.53 -8.14
CA THR A 369 -6.36 2.36 -8.02
C THR A 369 -5.08 2.60 -8.78
N ASN A 370 -3.98 2.35 -8.07
CA ASN A 370 -2.68 2.12 -8.64
C ASN A 370 -2.11 3.27 -9.48
N THR A 371 -2.22 4.51 -8.98
CA THR A 371 -1.65 5.71 -9.62
C THR A 371 -1.38 6.82 -8.60
N GLU A 372 -0.10 7.17 -8.39
CA GLU A 372 0.29 8.28 -7.52
C GLU A 372 -0.21 9.63 -8.06
N ALA A 373 -0.18 9.79 -9.39
CA ALA A 373 -0.57 11.03 -10.05
C ALA A 373 -2.07 11.30 -9.89
N GLY A 374 -2.91 10.26 -9.98
CA GLY A 374 -4.35 10.41 -9.75
C GLY A 374 -4.69 10.81 -8.33
N CYS A 375 -3.99 10.26 -7.33
CA CYS A 375 -4.13 10.69 -5.94
C CYS A 375 -3.76 12.17 -5.79
N GLN A 376 -2.63 12.58 -6.36
CA GLN A 376 -2.12 13.96 -6.30
C GLN A 376 -3.01 14.97 -7.02
N GLY A 377 -3.84 14.54 -7.99
CA GLY A 377 -4.82 15.42 -8.63
C GLY A 377 -5.86 16.00 -7.64
N CYS A 378 -6.16 15.28 -6.55
CA CYS A 378 -7.01 15.74 -5.44
C CYS A 378 -6.20 16.10 -4.20
N HIS A 379 -5.36 15.17 -3.74
CA HIS A 379 -4.52 15.31 -2.57
C HIS A 379 -3.32 16.20 -2.90
N ASN A 380 -3.60 17.49 -3.03
CA ASN A 380 -2.65 18.49 -3.47
C ASN A 380 -2.46 19.58 -2.41
N PRO A 381 -1.52 20.53 -2.62
CA PRO A 381 -1.19 21.52 -1.61
C PRO A 381 -2.33 22.47 -1.20
N ARG A 382 -3.44 22.52 -1.94
CA ARG A 382 -4.61 23.37 -1.62
C ARG A 382 -5.75 22.61 -0.94
N LEU A 383 -5.68 21.29 -0.85
CA LEU A 383 -6.75 20.51 -0.24
C LEU A 383 -6.54 20.39 1.28
N ALA A 384 -7.55 20.83 2.04
CA ALA A 384 -7.65 20.63 3.48
C ALA A 384 -8.96 19.95 3.84
N SER A 385 -8.99 19.31 5.01
CA SER A 385 -10.21 18.73 5.56
C SER A 385 -11.01 19.77 6.36
N SER A 386 -12.30 19.48 6.58
CA SER A 386 -13.18 20.35 7.40
C SER A 386 -12.76 20.45 8.87
N ASP A 387 -12.01 19.46 9.39
CA ASP A 387 -11.38 19.49 10.72
C ASP A 387 -9.98 20.13 10.71
N LYS A 388 -9.68 20.89 9.66
CA LYS A 388 -8.50 21.71 9.48
C LYS A 388 -7.18 20.92 9.51
N LYS A 389 -7.09 19.92 8.63
CA LYS A 389 -5.89 19.09 8.43
C LYS A 389 -5.45 19.18 6.97
N PRO A 390 -4.13 19.23 6.69
CA PRO A 390 -3.65 19.15 5.31
C PRO A 390 -3.99 17.79 4.71
N LEU A 391 -4.63 17.80 3.53
CA LEU A 391 -4.86 16.60 2.72
C LEU A 391 -3.89 16.49 1.54
N ASP A 392 -2.89 17.38 1.48
CA ASP A 392 -1.77 17.29 0.54
C ASP A 392 -1.08 15.91 0.65
N PHE A 393 -0.85 15.26 -0.48
CA PHE A 393 -0.35 13.88 -0.55
C PHE A 393 0.92 13.68 0.26
N LYS A 394 1.87 14.63 0.21
CA LYS A 394 3.13 14.52 0.96
C LYS A 394 2.91 14.56 2.48
N TYR A 395 1.96 15.36 2.95
CA TYR A 395 1.66 15.49 4.38
C TYR A 395 0.85 14.29 4.85
N MET A 396 -0.21 13.94 4.12
CA MET A 396 -1.13 12.86 4.46
C MET A 396 -0.42 11.51 4.50
N ILE A 397 0.36 11.15 3.46
CA ILE A 397 0.99 9.83 3.38
C ILE A 397 2.03 9.65 4.48
N HIS A 398 2.87 10.66 4.73
CA HIS A 398 3.78 10.63 5.87
C HIS A 398 3.01 10.56 7.20
N GLY A 399 1.99 11.39 7.38
CA GLY A 399 1.19 11.44 8.61
C GLY A 399 0.54 10.10 8.96
N ILE A 400 0.01 9.38 7.96
CA ILE A 400 -0.58 8.04 8.13
C ILE A 400 0.49 7.02 8.55
N HIS A 401 1.61 6.95 7.81
CA HIS A 401 2.62 5.90 8.05
C HIS A 401 3.53 6.20 9.25
N ALA A 402 3.58 7.46 9.71
CA ALA A 402 4.32 7.89 10.89
C ALA A 402 3.53 7.76 12.21
N ALA A 403 2.44 7.01 12.22
CA ALA A 403 1.57 6.79 13.37
C ALA A 403 2.31 6.50 14.69
N ALA A 404 3.41 5.74 14.66
CA ALA A 404 4.21 5.41 15.85
C ALA A 404 5.23 6.47 16.28
N TYR A 405 5.46 7.49 15.46
CA TYR A 405 6.47 8.54 15.68
C TYR A 405 5.88 9.91 15.99
N ARG A 406 4.62 10.12 15.63
CA ARG A 406 3.94 11.39 15.86
C ARG A 406 3.50 11.53 17.31
N ASP A 407 3.71 12.71 17.89
CA ASP A 407 3.17 13.09 19.19
C ASP A 407 1.65 13.28 19.10
N THR A 408 1.17 13.81 17.97
CA THR A 408 -0.25 13.97 17.68
C THR A 408 -0.64 13.10 16.49
N PRO A 409 -1.54 12.10 16.70
CA PRO A 409 -2.06 11.28 15.61
C PRO A 409 -2.53 12.12 14.43
N TYR A 410 -2.20 11.67 13.23
CA TYR A 410 -2.79 12.27 12.05
C TYR A 410 -4.27 11.86 11.99
N SER A 411 -5.16 12.80 11.68
CA SER A 411 -6.60 12.52 11.62
C SER A 411 -7.22 13.19 10.41
N VAL A 412 -8.29 12.60 9.89
CA VAL A 412 -9.15 13.20 8.87
C VAL A 412 -10.60 12.88 9.20
N GLY A 413 -11.34 13.88 9.69
CA GLY A 413 -12.67 13.69 10.23
C GLY A 413 -12.66 12.71 11.40
N ASN A 414 -13.40 11.60 11.28
CA ASN A 414 -13.45 10.57 12.32
C ASN A 414 -12.35 9.50 12.19
N ASN A 415 -11.54 9.55 11.14
CA ASN A 415 -10.45 8.58 10.95
C ASN A 415 -9.22 9.09 11.68
N ILE A 416 -8.72 8.30 12.63
CA ILE A 416 -7.49 8.57 13.38
C ILE A 416 -6.45 7.56 12.91
N PHE A 417 -5.25 8.03 12.62
CA PHE A 417 -4.11 7.22 12.20
C PHE A 417 -3.03 7.29 13.29
N ASP A 418 -3.11 6.34 14.21
CA ASP A 418 -2.20 6.11 15.33
C ASP A 418 -1.77 4.64 15.38
N THR A 419 -1.09 4.25 16.46
CA THR A 419 -0.60 2.88 16.67
C THR A 419 -1.69 1.86 16.94
N THR A 420 -2.98 2.22 16.94
CA THR A 420 -4.07 1.24 16.93
C THR A 420 -4.64 1.03 15.52
N THR A 421 -4.19 1.83 14.54
CA THR A 421 -4.74 1.80 13.18
C THR A 421 -3.67 1.48 12.15
N VAL A 422 -2.44 1.97 12.33
CA VAL A 422 -1.34 1.82 11.39
C VAL A 422 -0.08 1.33 12.09
N HIS A 423 0.40 0.17 11.65
CA HIS A 423 1.66 -0.42 12.07
C HIS A 423 2.56 -0.54 10.84
N PHE A 424 3.49 0.39 10.66
CA PHE A 424 4.41 0.35 9.53
C PHE A 424 5.36 -0.86 9.68
N PRO A 425 5.37 -1.83 8.73
CA PRO A 425 6.07 -3.10 8.92
C PRO A 425 7.59 -3.01 8.73
N GLY A 426 8.06 -2.02 7.98
CA GLY A 426 9.48 -1.79 7.68
C GLY A 426 10.11 -0.72 8.56
N ASN A 427 11.30 -0.27 8.16
CA ASN A 427 11.95 0.89 8.76
C ASN A 427 11.41 2.18 8.12
N LEU A 428 10.60 2.96 8.85
CA LEU A 428 10.03 4.21 8.31
C LEU A 428 11.11 5.25 7.97
N SER A 429 12.28 5.21 8.62
CA SER A 429 13.40 6.08 8.26
C SER A 429 14.01 5.72 6.91
N ASN A 430 13.71 4.54 6.34
CA ASN A 430 14.13 4.23 4.99
C ASN A 430 13.28 4.99 3.96
N CYS A 431 13.66 6.23 3.63
CA CYS A 431 12.95 7.04 2.63
C CYS A 431 12.86 6.35 1.27
N THR A 432 13.81 5.46 0.93
CA THR A 432 13.84 4.76 -0.36
C THR A 432 12.75 3.70 -0.49
N SER A 433 12.08 3.33 0.61
CA SER A 433 10.90 2.47 0.59
C SER A 433 9.74 3.07 -0.23
N CYS A 434 9.69 4.40 -0.36
CA CYS A 434 8.67 5.08 -1.18
C CYS A 434 9.27 5.99 -2.25
N HIS A 435 10.36 6.71 -1.94
CA HIS A 435 10.90 7.76 -2.80
C HIS A 435 11.78 7.24 -3.94
N GLU A 436 11.66 7.86 -5.11
CA GLU A 436 12.53 7.62 -6.26
C GLU A 436 13.83 8.42 -6.15
N GLY A 437 14.96 7.76 -6.47
CA GLY A 437 16.29 8.36 -6.42
C GLY A 437 16.57 9.14 -5.13
N ASN A 438 16.91 10.41 -5.29
CA ASN A 438 17.20 11.33 -4.19
C ASN A 438 16.09 12.36 -3.95
N SER A 439 14.86 12.08 -4.40
CA SER A 439 13.73 13.01 -4.31
C SER A 439 13.28 13.37 -2.87
N TRP A 440 13.78 12.65 -1.87
CA TRP A 440 13.59 12.92 -0.44
C TRP A 440 14.60 13.93 0.14
N GLN A 441 15.63 14.33 -0.63
CA GLN A 441 16.66 15.27 -0.18
C GLN A 441 16.22 16.74 -0.28
N LEU A 442 16.94 17.61 0.42
CA LEU A 442 16.85 19.06 0.27
C LEU A 442 17.98 19.62 -0.63
N PRO A 443 17.76 20.74 -1.34
CA PRO A 443 16.54 21.54 -1.39
C PRO A 443 15.39 20.82 -2.12
N LEU A 444 14.15 21.18 -1.75
CA LEU A 444 12.97 20.68 -2.46
C LEU A 444 13.02 21.06 -3.95
N ALA A 445 12.38 20.25 -4.78
CA ALA A 445 12.22 20.56 -6.20
C ALA A 445 11.52 21.91 -6.41
N ALA A 446 11.87 22.61 -7.48
CA ALA A 446 11.20 23.85 -7.84
C ALA A 446 9.69 23.62 -8.04
N GLY A 447 8.87 24.57 -7.57
CA GLY A 447 7.42 24.51 -7.69
C GLY A 447 6.70 23.72 -6.58
N VAL A 448 7.41 23.14 -5.60
CA VAL A 448 6.75 22.56 -4.42
C VAL A 448 6.13 23.69 -3.58
N LEU A 449 4.83 23.59 -3.32
CA LEU A 449 4.06 24.61 -2.60
C LEU A 449 3.93 24.30 -1.10
N ALA A 450 3.51 25.32 -0.35
CA ALA A 450 3.02 25.19 1.03
C ALA A 450 1.70 24.40 1.05
N SER A 451 1.46 23.66 2.13
CA SER A 451 0.27 22.82 2.27
C SER A 451 -0.80 23.53 3.11
N THR A 452 -1.98 23.77 2.53
CA THR A 452 -3.15 24.31 3.22
C THR A 452 -3.61 23.34 4.29
N TRP A 453 -3.85 23.85 5.50
CA TRP A 453 -4.51 23.09 6.58
C TRP A 453 -5.85 23.71 6.98
N ASP A 454 -6.10 24.97 6.63
CA ASP A 454 -7.39 25.65 6.80
C ASP A 454 -7.71 26.37 5.50
N SER A 455 -8.78 25.96 4.82
CA SER A 455 -9.19 26.52 3.52
C SER A 455 -10.04 27.80 3.64
N GLY A 456 -10.02 28.44 4.82
CA GLY A 456 -10.77 29.66 5.06
C GLY A 456 -12.27 29.50 4.91
N ALA A 457 -12.93 30.51 4.34
CA ALA A 457 -14.38 30.53 4.15
C ALA A 457 -14.84 29.78 2.90
N ASP A 458 -13.96 29.63 1.88
CA ASP A 458 -14.28 29.03 0.59
C ASP A 458 -13.08 28.22 0.07
N GLU A 459 -13.24 26.90 -0.02
CA GLU A 459 -12.22 25.96 -0.53
C GLU A 459 -11.80 26.22 -1.99
N ALA A 460 -12.52 27.06 -2.74
CA ALA A 460 -12.14 27.46 -4.09
C ALA A 460 -11.28 28.74 -4.13
N VAL A 461 -11.13 29.45 -3.00
CA VAL A 461 -10.41 30.71 -2.89
C VAL A 461 -9.20 30.51 -1.98
N TYR A 462 -7.99 30.56 -2.55
CA TYR A 462 -6.78 30.24 -1.77
C TYR A 462 -6.17 31.46 -1.05
N SER A 463 -6.71 32.66 -1.27
CA SER A 463 -6.15 33.88 -0.71
C SER A 463 -6.33 34.00 0.81
N ASP A 464 -7.32 33.31 1.39
CA ASP A 464 -7.60 33.23 2.82
C ASP A 464 -7.20 31.88 3.44
N ASP A 465 -6.57 30.99 2.68
CA ASP A 465 -6.00 29.75 3.18
C ASP A 465 -4.91 30.02 4.24
N VAL A 466 -4.88 29.18 5.26
CA VAL A 466 -3.77 29.08 6.21
C VAL A 466 -2.98 27.82 5.92
N MET A 467 -1.66 27.98 5.76
CA MET A 467 -0.77 26.98 5.22
C MET A 467 0.43 26.72 6.11
N VAL A 468 1.04 25.55 5.93
CA VAL A 468 2.40 25.25 6.40
C VAL A 468 3.36 25.33 5.22
N SER A 469 4.43 26.12 5.36
CA SER A 469 5.51 26.28 4.38
C SER A 469 6.07 24.95 3.84
N ALA A 470 6.66 25.01 2.64
CA ALA A 470 6.84 23.85 1.77
C ALA A 470 7.69 22.72 2.38
N ALA A 471 8.83 23.02 3.00
CA ALA A 471 9.68 22.01 3.64
C ALA A 471 9.17 21.64 5.03
N SER A 472 8.71 22.62 5.80
CA SER A 472 8.16 22.43 7.14
C SER A 472 6.95 21.49 7.11
N SER A 473 6.09 21.58 6.11
CA SER A 473 4.95 20.67 5.94
C SER A 473 5.38 19.21 5.72
N VAL A 474 6.51 18.98 5.06
CA VAL A 474 7.06 17.63 4.85
C VAL A 474 7.71 17.09 6.13
N CYS A 475 8.42 17.93 6.88
CA CYS A 475 9.09 17.48 8.10
C CYS A 475 8.08 17.28 9.24
N SER A 476 7.13 18.21 9.39
CA SER A 476 6.14 18.18 10.46
C SER A 476 5.05 17.13 10.26
N SER A 477 4.98 16.48 9.09
CA SER A 477 4.11 15.32 8.89
C SER A 477 4.59 14.08 9.65
N CYS A 478 5.85 14.05 10.10
CA CYS A 478 6.36 13.01 11.01
C CYS A 478 6.87 13.61 12.33
N HIS A 479 7.58 14.74 12.27
CA HIS A 479 8.20 15.40 13.43
C HIS A 479 7.32 16.56 13.91
N ASP A 480 6.26 16.25 14.64
CA ASP A 480 5.20 17.20 15.02
C ASP A 480 5.29 17.69 16.48
N SER A 481 6.37 17.37 17.19
CA SER A 481 6.58 17.87 18.56
C SER A 481 6.67 19.40 18.59
N ALA A 482 6.30 19.99 19.74
CA ALA A 482 6.38 21.43 19.94
C ALA A 482 7.80 21.97 19.73
N LEU A 483 8.83 21.22 20.15
CA LEU A 483 10.23 21.59 19.96
C LEU A 483 10.63 21.56 18.48
N ALA A 484 10.22 20.53 17.74
CA ALA A 484 10.47 20.44 16.31
C ALA A 484 9.82 21.61 15.56
N ARG A 485 8.57 21.96 15.91
CA ARG A 485 7.88 23.13 15.37
C ARG A 485 8.64 24.43 15.63
N THR A 486 9.00 24.73 16.88
CA THR A 486 9.77 25.94 17.20
C THR A 486 11.11 25.98 16.49
N HIS A 487 11.79 24.84 16.34
CA HIS A 487 13.02 24.74 15.56
C HIS A 487 12.78 25.10 14.08
N MET A 488 11.74 24.56 13.45
CA MET A 488 11.38 24.89 12.07
C MET A 488 11.07 26.38 11.91
N GLU A 489 10.29 26.97 12.82
CA GLU A 489 9.95 28.40 12.82
C GLU A 489 11.19 29.30 12.94
N GLN A 490 12.14 28.95 13.80
CA GLN A 490 13.41 29.67 13.94
C GLN A 490 14.27 29.65 12.68
N ASN A 491 14.09 28.65 11.81
CA ASN A 491 14.85 28.48 10.56
C ASN A 491 14.06 28.91 9.32
N GLY A 492 13.02 29.73 9.51
CA GLY A 492 12.25 30.37 8.45
C GLY A 492 11.04 29.58 7.97
N GLY A 493 10.69 28.48 8.66
CA GLY A 493 9.41 27.80 8.50
C GLY A 493 8.26 28.66 9.00
N ASP A 494 7.12 28.58 8.32
CA ASP A 494 5.89 29.29 8.67
C ASP A 494 4.73 28.29 8.72
N PHE A 495 4.00 28.26 9.84
CA PHE A 495 2.86 27.36 10.08
C PHE A 495 1.51 28.09 9.99
N ILE A 496 1.53 29.39 9.73
CA ILE A 496 0.37 30.23 9.48
C ILE A 496 0.56 31.03 8.19
N ALA A 497 1.28 30.44 7.23
CA ALA A 497 1.58 31.06 5.96
C ALA A 497 0.30 31.32 5.16
N THR A 498 0.34 32.34 4.32
CA THR A 498 -0.70 32.60 3.31
C THR A 498 -0.12 32.40 1.92
N GLU A 499 -0.97 32.43 0.89
CA GLU A 499 -0.51 32.32 -0.50
C GLU A 499 0.55 33.37 -0.89
N THR A 500 0.54 34.53 -0.23
CA THR A 500 1.50 35.62 -0.48
C THR A 500 2.75 35.56 0.41
N SER A 501 2.83 34.63 1.36
CA SER A 501 4.01 34.47 2.22
C SER A 501 5.23 34.11 1.38
N ALA A 502 6.34 34.82 1.57
CA ALA A 502 7.60 34.46 0.97
C ALA A 502 8.15 33.17 1.60
N ASN A 503 8.70 32.27 0.79
CA ASN A 503 9.43 31.12 1.34
C ASN A 503 10.79 31.58 1.90
N SER A 504 10.92 31.60 3.22
CA SER A 504 12.15 31.95 3.96
C SER A 504 12.91 30.75 4.52
N GLU A 505 12.51 29.53 4.16
CA GLU A 505 13.08 28.30 4.73
C GLU A 505 14.57 28.14 4.39
N SER A 506 15.39 27.98 5.42
CA SER A 506 16.85 27.81 5.32
C SER A 506 17.31 26.37 5.59
N CYS A 507 16.38 25.42 5.55
CA CYS A 507 16.58 24.02 5.97
C CYS A 507 17.74 23.32 5.25
N SER A 508 17.93 23.60 3.96
CA SER A 508 18.97 22.96 3.12
C SER A 508 20.41 23.30 3.53
N ILE A 509 20.61 24.35 4.33
CA ILE A 509 21.93 24.72 4.88
C ILE A 509 22.44 23.63 5.84
N CYS A 510 21.55 23.03 6.62
CA CYS A 510 21.88 22.04 7.65
C CYS A 510 21.46 20.61 7.25
N HIS A 511 20.34 20.47 6.54
CA HIS A 511 19.73 19.18 6.19
C HIS A 511 19.95 18.75 4.73
N GLY A 512 20.66 19.56 3.93
CA GLY A 512 21.04 19.17 2.59
C GLY A 512 22.13 18.08 2.56
N PRO A 513 22.38 17.44 1.40
CA PRO A 513 23.44 16.47 1.23
C PRO A 513 24.81 17.00 1.66
N GLY A 514 25.56 16.21 2.43
CA GLY A 514 26.88 16.53 2.97
C GLY A 514 26.89 17.60 4.07
N ARG A 515 25.73 18.01 4.58
CA ARG A 515 25.61 19.01 5.65
C ARG A 515 25.63 18.37 7.03
N THR A 516 25.71 19.21 8.06
CA THR A 516 25.90 18.77 9.46
C THR A 516 24.78 17.88 9.99
N ALA A 517 23.58 17.96 9.43
CA ALA A 517 22.43 17.13 9.75
C ALA A 517 21.77 16.61 8.46
N ASP A 518 22.59 16.18 7.50
CA ASP A 518 22.16 15.55 6.25
C ASP A 518 21.06 14.50 6.50
N ILE A 519 19.93 14.65 5.82
CA ILE A 519 18.75 13.76 5.92
C ILE A 519 19.15 12.29 5.75
N GLY A 520 20.03 11.98 4.81
CA GLY A 520 20.47 10.62 4.52
C GLY A 520 21.31 10.02 5.64
N VAL A 521 22.07 10.85 6.37
CA VAL A 521 22.86 10.41 7.52
C VAL A 521 21.95 10.19 8.72
N ILE A 522 21.09 11.15 9.04
CA ILE A 522 20.25 11.09 10.24
C ILE A 522 19.15 10.02 10.17
N HIS A 523 18.72 9.64 8.96
CA HIS A 523 17.76 8.57 8.73
C HIS A 523 18.41 7.21 8.45
N GLY A 524 19.75 7.11 8.51
CA GLY A 524 20.46 5.84 8.32
C GLY A 524 20.41 5.29 6.90
N LEU A 525 20.36 6.18 5.90
CA LEU A 525 20.30 5.87 4.46
C LEU A 525 21.66 5.97 3.75
N SER A 526 22.68 6.45 4.44
CA SER A 526 24.04 6.55 3.91
C SER A 526 24.91 5.48 4.55
N ASP A 527 25.57 4.69 3.70
CA ASP A 527 26.56 3.68 4.09
C ASP A 527 27.80 4.32 4.75
#